data_AF-A0A1S5XVS2-F1
#
_entry.id   AF-A0A1S5XVS2-F1
#
_cell.length_a   1.000
_cell.length_b   1.000
_cell.length_c   1.000
_cell.angle_alpha   90.00
_cell.angle_beta   90.00
_cell.angle_gamma   90.00
#
_symmetry.space_group_name_H-M   'P 1'
#
loop_
_entity.id
_entity.type
_entity.pdbx_description
1 polymer ?
#
loop_
_entity_poly.entity_id
_entity_poly.type
_entity_poly.pdbx_seq_one_letter_code
_entity_poly.pdbx_strand_id
1 'polypeptide(L)'
;MYFWSIFTILFLVLMIYLMTFLLMSEELELPQSNDGFECGFEMYSKYSLSLRVHFFFVGVLFLIFDIELVISLPMLAFSTHIMEWSLFWTLFCFILFIGLIMELNLGSLDWKA
;
A
#
# COMPACT_ATOMS: atom_id res chain seq x y z
N MET A 1 -15.60 -28.11 10.91
CA MET A 1 -15.00 -27.35 12.03
C MET A 1 -14.72 -25.90 11.62
N TYR A 2 -13.98 -25.65 10.53
CA TYR A 2 -13.71 -24.30 10.01
C TYR A 2 -14.95 -23.47 9.62
N PHE A 3 -16.00 -24.10 9.12
CA PHE A 3 -17.25 -23.39 8.77
C PHE A 3 -17.92 -22.74 10.00
N TRP A 4 -17.93 -23.45 11.13
CA TRP A 4 -18.49 -22.95 12.38
C TRP A 4 -17.62 -21.85 13.00
N SER A 5 -16.28 -21.96 12.90
CA SER A 5 -15.39 -20.90 13.39
C SER A 5 -15.56 -19.61 12.58
N ILE A 6 -15.75 -19.69 11.27
CA ILE A 6 -15.99 -18.51 10.42
C ILE A 6 -17.30 -17.83 10.82
N PHE A 7 -18.37 -18.60 11.04
CA PHE A 7 -19.66 -18.05 11.47
C PHE A 7 -19.57 -17.35 12.83
N THR A 8 -18.83 -17.92 13.78
CA THR A 8 -18.62 -17.28 15.09
C THR A 8 -17.81 -15.99 15.01
N ILE A 9 -16.81 -15.92 14.13
CA ILE A 9 -16.00 -14.71 13.94
C ILE A 9 -16.83 -13.59 13.32
N LEU A 10 -17.61 -13.89 12.28
CA LEU A 10 -18.50 -12.92 11.64
C LEU A 10 -19.53 -12.36 12.62
N PHE A 11 -20.12 -13.23 13.45
CA PHE A 11 -21.07 -12.81 14.48
C PHE A 11 -20.44 -11.87 15.51
N LEU A 12 -19.21 -12.15 15.96
CA LEU A 12 -18.49 -11.29 16.90
C LEU A 12 -18.17 -9.92 16.30
N VAL A 13 -17.71 -9.86 15.05
CA VAL A 13 -17.43 -8.60 14.34
C VAL A 13 -18.70 -7.76 14.21
N LEU A 14 -19.82 -8.39 13.84
CA LEU A 14 -21.11 -7.71 13.75
C LEU A 14 -21.56 -7.16 15.11
N MET A 15 -21.40 -7.93 16.17
CA MET A 15 -21.76 -7.49 17.53
C MET A 15 -20.91 -6.30 17.98
N ILE A 16 -19.59 -6.30 17.72
CA ILE A 16 -18.72 -5.17 18.03
C ILE A 16 -19.13 -3.92 17.24
N TYR A 17 -19.47 -4.08 15.95
CA TYR A 17 -19.97 -2.98 15.13
C TYR A 17 -21.29 -2.40 15.67
N LEU A 18 -22.24 -3.25 16.06
CA LEU A 18 -23.52 -2.79 16.62
C LEU A 18 -23.32 -2.08 17.97
N MET A 19 -22.45 -2.60 18.84
CA MET A 19 -22.15 -1.96 20.11
C MET A 19 -21.51 -0.59 19.92
N THR A 20 -20.55 -0.46 19.00
CA THR A 20 -19.92 0.84 18.69
C THR A 20 -20.92 1.82 18.07
N PHE A 21 -21.78 1.36 17.16
CA PHE A 21 -22.84 2.20 16.58
C PHE A 21 -23.83 2.71 17.63
N LEU A 22 -24.27 1.85 18.57
CA LEU A 22 -25.19 2.25 19.64
C LEU A 22 -24.52 3.25 20.60
N LEU A 23 -23.24 3.05 20.93
CA LEU A 23 -22.48 3.96 21.79
C LEU A 23 -22.20 5.33 21.15
N MET A 24 -22.08 5.40 19.82
CA MET A 24 -21.79 6.65 19.09
C MET A 24 -23.02 7.54 18.88
N SER A 25 -24.23 7.05 19.17
CA SER A 25 -25.46 7.81 18.93
C SER A 25 -25.69 9.02 19.86
N GLU A 26 -24.85 9.18 20.90
CA GLU A 26 -24.95 10.27 21.89
C GLU A 26 -23.93 11.41 21.68
N GLU A 27 -23.24 11.49 20.54
CA GLU A 27 -22.42 12.66 20.23
C GLU A 27 -23.34 13.89 20.02
N LEU A 28 -23.48 14.68 21.08
CA LEU A 28 -23.95 16.07 21.03
C LEU A 28 -23.28 16.74 19.83
N GLU A 29 -24.06 17.15 18.84
CA GLU A 29 -23.63 17.88 17.64
C GLU A 29 -22.96 19.20 18.05
N LEU A 30 -21.71 19.12 18.49
CA LEU A 30 -20.86 20.27 18.73
C LEU A 30 -20.40 20.72 17.34
N PRO A 31 -20.69 21.96 16.91
CA PRO A 31 -20.41 22.42 15.54
C PRO A 31 -18.94 22.36 15.14
N GLN A 32 -18.02 22.13 16.09
CA GLN A 32 -16.58 22.04 15.89
C GLN A 32 -16.05 20.60 15.78
N SER A 33 -16.87 19.56 15.96
CA SER A 33 -16.39 18.16 15.97
C SER A 33 -16.24 17.56 14.58
N ASN A 34 -16.92 18.11 13.57
CA ASN A 34 -16.87 17.62 12.19
C ASN A 34 -15.82 18.34 11.33
N ASP A 35 -15.17 19.38 11.86
CA ASP A 35 -14.08 20.06 11.18
C ASP A 35 -12.76 19.35 11.48
N GLY A 36 -11.91 19.21 10.45
CA GLY A 36 -10.57 18.66 10.61
C GLY A 36 -9.79 19.42 11.69
N PHE A 37 -8.99 18.71 12.47
CA PHE A 37 -8.22 19.30 13.57
C PHE A 37 -7.09 20.20 13.03
N GLU A 38 -7.43 21.43 12.66
CA GLU A 38 -6.50 22.46 12.20
C GLU A 38 -6.48 23.65 13.16
N CYS A 39 -6.34 23.36 14.46
CA CYS A 39 -6.22 24.40 15.50
C CYS A 39 -7.34 25.48 15.47
N GLY A 40 -8.55 25.13 15.03
CA GLY A 40 -9.69 26.06 14.94
C GLY A 40 -9.67 27.00 13.74
N PHE A 41 -8.82 26.75 12.75
CA PHE A 41 -8.85 27.46 11.47
C PHE A 41 -9.78 26.78 10.47
N GLU A 42 -10.62 27.56 9.80
CA GLU A 42 -11.38 27.09 8.63
C GLU A 42 -10.38 26.76 7.51
N MET A 43 -10.51 25.58 6.90
CA MET A 43 -9.69 25.22 5.74
C MET A 43 -9.99 26.17 4.57
N TYR A 44 -9.22 27.26 4.45
CA TYR A 44 -9.21 28.12 3.26
C TYR A 44 -8.40 27.47 2.13
N SER A 45 -8.65 26.20 1.82
CA SER A 45 -8.24 25.69 0.52
C SER A 45 -9.08 24.49 0.13
N LYS A 46 -9.63 24.55 -1.09
CA LYS A 46 -10.16 23.37 -1.77
C LYS A 46 -9.10 22.28 -1.69
N TYR A 47 -9.52 21.08 -1.32
CA TYR A 47 -8.73 19.84 -1.18
C TYR A 47 -7.99 19.37 -2.46
N SER A 48 -7.44 20.27 -3.26
CA SER A 48 -6.37 19.96 -4.20
C SER A 48 -5.03 20.05 -3.46
N LEU A 49 -4.85 19.22 -2.44
CA LEU A 49 -3.52 18.93 -1.95
C LEU A 49 -2.78 18.26 -3.11
N SER A 50 -1.87 19.01 -3.73
CA SER A 50 -0.96 18.48 -4.72
C SER A 50 -0.12 17.42 -4.00
N LEU A 51 -0.48 16.16 -4.21
CA LEU A 51 0.25 15.03 -3.67
C LEU A 51 1.70 15.14 -4.17
N ARG A 52 2.66 15.16 -3.24
CA ARG A 52 4.08 15.31 -3.58
C ARG A 52 4.46 14.19 -4.55
N VAL A 53 4.91 14.58 -5.75
CA VAL A 53 5.25 13.67 -6.86
C VAL A 53 6.25 12.59 -6.45
N HIS A 54 7.05 12.82 -5.41
CA HIS A 54 7.90 11.82 -4.78
C HIS A 54 7.17 10.52 -4.40
N PHE A 55 5.97 10.61 -3.79
CA PHE A 55 5.22 9.40 -3.43
C PHE A 55 4.71 8.62 -4.63
N PHE A 56 4.55 9.28 -5.77
CA PHE A 56 4.17 8.63 -7.02
C PHE A 56 5.31 7.73 -7.54
N PHE A 57 6.54 8.23 -7.56
CA PHE A 57 7.70 7.45 -8.03
C PHE A 57 7.99 6.24 -7.14
N VAL A 58 7.85 6.38 -5.82
CA VAL A 58 7.96 5.25 -4.88
C VAL A 58 6.90 4.18 -5.19
N GLY A 59 5.66 4.58 -5.48
CA GLY A 59 4.58 3.66 -5.84
C GLY A 59 4.81 2.93 -7.16
N VAL A 60 5.32 3.63 -8.19
CA VAL A 60 5.67 3.03 -9.49
C VAL A 60 6.81 2.03 -9.33
N LEU A 61 7.85 2.40 -8.57
CA LEU A 61 8.99 1.52 -8.32
C LEU A 61 8.57 0.27 -7.54
N PHE A 62 7.73 0.41 -6.51
CA PHE A 62 7.14 -0.72 -5.79
C PHE A 62 6.37 -1.66 -6.72
N LEU A 63 5.53 -1.11 -7.60
CA LEU A 63 4.74 -1.90 -8.54
C LEU A 63 5.63 -2.72 -9.50
N ILE A 64 6.72 -2.14 -10.00
CA ILE A 64 7.67 -2.84 -10.88
C ILE A 64 8.33 -4.02 -10.14
N PHE A 65 8.81 -3.80 -8.90
CA PHE A 65 9.42 -4.85 -8.08
C PHE A 65 8.42 -5.94 -7.64
N ASP A 66 7.16 -5.57 -7.41
CA ASP A 66 6.11 -6.54 -7.08
C ASP A 66 5.79 -7.46 -8.28
N ILE A 67 5.72 -6.89 -9.50
CA ILE A 67 5.55 -7.67 -10.73
C ILE A 67 6.75 -8.62 -10.96
N GLU A 68 7.97 -8.17 -10.68
CA GLU A 68 9.15 -9.05 -10.73
C GLU A 68 8.97 -10.27 -9.81
N LEU A 69 8.55 -10.06 -8.56
CA LEU A 69 8.37 -11.14 -7.60
C LEU A 69 7.30 -12.13 -8.05
N VAL A 70 6.17 -11.64 -8.58
CA VAL A 70 5.09 -12.48 -9.13
C VAL A 70 5.59 -13.36 -10.28
N ILE A 71 6.46 -12.84 -11.15
CA ILE A 71 7.05 -13.60 -12.26
C ILE A 71 8.11 -14.60 -11.75
N SER A 72 8.85 -14.24 -10.69
CA SER A 72 9.93 -15.05 -10.12
C SER A 72 9.46 -16.36 -9.48
N LEU A 73 8.33 -16.32 -8.77
CA LEU A 73 7.78 -17.44 -7.99
C LEU A 73 7.46 -18.70 -8.84
N PRO A 74 6.71 -18.61 -9.94
CA PRO A 74 6.42 -19.78 -10.76
C PRO A 74 7.67 -20.35 -11.45
N MET A 75 8.68 -19.53 -11.76
CA MET A 75 9.93 -20.04 -12.34
C MET A 75 10.70 -20.97 -11.39
N LEU A 76 10.71 -20.65 -10.10
CA LEU A 76 11.34 -21.50 -9.08
C LEU A 76 10.62 -22.86 -8.97
N ALA A 77 9.31 -22.88 -9.15
CA ALA A 77 8.50 -24.09 -8.98
C ALA A 77 8.51 -25.05 -10.18
N PHE A 78 8.72 -24.55 -11.41
CA PHE A 78 8.49 -25.33 -12.64
C PHE A 78 9.73 -25.51 -13.56
N SER A 79 10.93 -25.11 -13.14
CA SER A 79 12.10 -25.15 -14.04
C SER A 79 12.63 -26.58 -14.29
N THR A 80 12.41 -27.10 -15.50
CA THR A 80 13.05 -28.34 -16.00
C THR A 80 14.45 -28.08 -16.59
N HIS A 81 14.75 -26.83 -16.97
CA HIS A 81 16.02 -26.39 -17.57
C HIS A 81 16.74 -25.34 -16.70
N ILE A 82 17.25 -25.74 -15.53
CA ILE A 82 17.85 -24.84 -14.52
C ILE A 82 18.89 -23.86 -15.09
N MET A 83 19.69 -24.28 -16.07
CA MET A 83 20.81 -23.49 -16.60
C MET A 83 20.32 -22.29 -17.45
N GLU A 84 19.37 -22.53 -18.36
CA GLU A 84 18.83 -21.47 -19.23
C GLU A 84 17.98 -20.48 -18.42
N TRP A 85 17.20 -21.00 -17.46
CA TRP A 85 16.42 -20.17 -16.56
C TRP A 85 17.29 -19.31 -15.64
N SER A 86 18.41 -19.83 -15.13
CA SER A 86 19.32 -19.03 -14.29
C SER A 86 20.03 -17.92 -15.08
N LEU A 87 20.38 -18.15 -16.35
CA LEU A 87 20.92 -17.12 -17.23
C LEU A 87 19.88 -16.02 -17.53
N PHE A 88 18.64 -16.40 -17.83
CA PHE A 88 17.56 -15.43 -18.01
C PHE A 88 17.33 -14.60 -16.76
N TRP A 89 17.27 -15.24 -15.59
CA TRP A 89 17.01 -14.58 -14.32
C TRP A 89 18.12 -13.60 -13.94
N THR A 90 19.38 -14.00 -14.11
CA THR A 90 20.53 -13.13 -13.82
C THR A 90 20.57 -11.89 -14.71
N LEU A 91 20.26 -12.04 -16.01
CA LEU A 91 20.13 -10.89 -16.92
C LEU A 91 18.96 -9.99 -16.54
N PHE A 92 17.82 -10.57 -16.18
CA PHE A 92 16.63 -9.82 -15.78
C PHE A 92 16.88 -8.97 -14.52
N CYS A 93 17.44 -9.56 -13.45
CA CYS A 93 17.82 -8.83 -12.25
C CYS A 93 18.89 -7.76 -12.53
N PHE A 94 19.83 -8.02 -13.44
CA PHE A 94 20.86 -7.04 -13.80
C PHE A 94 20.27 -5.78 -14.46
N ILE A 95 19.29 -5.96 -15.35
CA ILE A 95 18.59 -4.83 -15.99
C ILE A 95 17.84 -4.00 -14.94
N LEU A 96 17.14 -4.65 -14.01
CA LEU A 96 16.42 -3.96 -12.93
C LEU A 96 17.37 -3.23 -11.98
N PHE A 97 18.51 -3.83 -11.66
CA PHE A 97 19.55 -3.20 -10.85
C PHE A 97 20.10 -1.92 -11.49
N ILE A 98 20.37 -1.94 -12.80
CA ILE A 98 20.79 -0.75 -13.54
C ILE A 98 19.68 0.32 -13.54
N GLY A 99 18.43 -0.09 -13.77
CA GLY A 99 17.27 0.82 -13.74
C GLY A 99 17.14 1.52 -12.39
N LEU A 100 17.31 0.78 -11.29
CA LEU A 100 17.27 1.33 -9.93
C LEU A 100 18.42 2.31 -9.67
N ILE A 101 19.64 2.01 -10.13
CA ILE A 101 20.77 2.95 -10.01
C ILE A 101 20.50 4.23 -10.80
N MET A 102 19.93 4.15 -12.01
CA MET A 102 19.58 5.34 -12.77
C MET A 102 18.54 6.19 -12.04
N GLU A 103 17.50 5.57 -11.47
CA GLU A 103 16.46 6.27 -10.72
C GLU A 103 17.01 6.95 -9.45
N LEU A 104 17.93 6.27 -8.74
CA LEU A 104 18.62 6.86 -7.59
C LEU A 104 19.48 8.07 -7.98
N ASN A 105 20.21 8.00 -9.10
CA ASN A 105 21.04 9.10 -9.58
C ASN A 105 20.21 10.31 -10.05
N LEU A 106 18.97 10.08 -10.49
CA LEU A 106 18.02 11.15 -10.86
C LEU A 106 17.46 11.88 -9.63
N GLY A 107 17.69 11.38 -8.41
CA GLY A 107 17.24 12.01 -7.17
C GLY A 107 15.73 11.96 -6.95
N SER A 108 14.99 11.14 -7.71
CA SER A 108 13.52 10.99 -7.52
C SER A 108 13.18 10.34 -6.18
N LEU A 109 14.16 9.66 -5.59
CA LEU A 109 14.11 8.94 -4.31
C LEU A 109 14.91 9.65 -3.20
N ASP A 110 15.28 10.93 -3.35
CA ASP A 110 16.00 11.65 -2.29
C ASP A 110 15.04 12.16 -1.20
N TRP A 111 15.21 11.68 0.03
CA TRP A 111 14.38 12.03 1.19
C TRP A 111 14.93 13.26 1.94
N LYS A 112 15.53 14.19 1.21
CA LYS A 112 15.91 15.48 1.78
C LYS A 112 14.79 16.47 1.53
N ALA A 113 14.00 16.66 2.59
CA ALA A 113 13.12 17.79 2.75
C ALA A 113 13.91 19.12 2.71
#